data_AF-A0A9P5SLP6-F1
#
_entry.id   AF-A0A9P5SLP6-F1
#
_cell.length_a   1.000
_cell.length_b   1.000
_cell.length_c   1.000
_cell.angle_alpha   90.00
_cell.angle_beta   90.00
_cell.angle_gamma   90.00
#
_symmetry.space_group_name_H-M   'P 1'
#
loop_
_entity.id
_entity.type
_entity.pdbx_description
1 polymer ?
#
loop_
_entity_poly.entity_id
_entity_poly.type
_entity_poly.pdbx_seq_one_letter_code
_entity_poly.pdbx_strand_id
1 'polypeptide(L)'
;MEPTLTAALEEQVLQLADHEAWLDMQIEELRFALDHDLDTALQEDESGEETPQRLQRNVDELKQELATLASMESVKAKVLNHAYAYQVVLKELYGAKDQIQDQDDRLLSAAIHKRDTAVTEYLHLYQELQKQRLELSMTQMKVLNCQDENRALLQTLSTEMAALKEATASQDSTSNRRMARRIEEDLKNVTIKHSVVSNVLLGLLLESDTDWSKDPHYVSLMLKLGGPE
;
A
#
# COMPACT_ATOMS: atom_id res chain seq x y z
N MET A 1 48.08 -18.77 0.00
CA MET A 1 46.80 -18.84 0.74
C MET A 1 45.77 -18.16 -0.12
N GLU A 2 45.15 -18.89 -1.04
CA GLU A 2 44.05 -18.40 -1.86
C GLU A 2 42.93 -19.44 -1.84
N PRO A 3 41.93 -19.28 -0.97
CA PRO A 3 40.65 -19.95 -1.11
C PRO A 3 39.54 -18.89 -0.98
N THR A 4 39.26 -18.14 -2.04
CA THR A 4 38.12 -17.19 -2.03
C THR A 4 37.33 -17.21 -3.32
N LEU A 5 37.99 -17.44 -4.47
CA LEU A 5 37.30 -17.50 -5.76
C LEU A 5 36.50 -18.79 -5.94
N THR A 6 37.02 -19.94 -5.48
CA THR A 6 36.38 -21.25 -5.65
C THR A 6 35.13 -21.39 -4.78
N ALA A 7 35.19 -20.91 -3.53
CA ALA A 7 34.05 -20.95 -2.61
C ALA A 7 32.87 -20.09 -3.10
N ALA A 8 33.15 -18.91 -3.66
CA ALA A 8 32.11 -18.05 -4.26
C ALA A 8 31.48 -18.68 -5.51
N LEU A 9 32.28 -19.41 -6.31
CA LEU A 9 31.78 -20.11 -7.50
C LEU A 9 30.93 -21.33 -7.11
N GLU A 10 31.35 -22.08 -6.07
CA GLU A 10 30.60 -23.20 -5.52
C GLU A 10 29.25 -22.77 -4.95
N GLU A 11 29.20 -21.63 -4.24
CA GLU A 11 27.96 -21.05 -3.73
C GLU A 11 27.01 -20.62 -4.86
N GLN A 12 27.55 -20.03 -5.93
CA GLN A 12 26.76 -19.63 -7.10
C GLN A 12 26.24 -20.83 -7.90
N VAL A 13 27.02 -21.90 -8.00
CA VAL A 13 26.59 -23.17 -8.60
C VAL A 13 25.49 -23.83 -7.76
N LEU A 14 25.58 -23.76 -6.42
CA LEU A 14 24.54 -24.28 -5.53
C LEU A 14 23.21 -23.52 -5.69
N GLN A 15 23.27 -22.19 -5.76
CA GLN A 15 22.09 -21.34 -5.98
C GLN A 15 21.42 -21.61 -7.34
N LEU A 16 22.22 -21.86 -8.37
CA LEU A 16 21.69 -22.23 -9.70
C LEU A 16 21.05 -23.62 -9.69
N ALA A 17 21.64 -24.58 -8.98
CA ALA A 17 21.08 -25.93 -8.84
C ALA A 17 19.75 -25.92 -8.07
N ASP A 18 19.65 -25.12 -7.01
CA ASP A 18 18.39 -24.95 -6.25
C ASP A 18 17.30 -24.30 -7.12
N HIS A 19 17.69 -23.34 -7.97
CA HIS A 19 16.75 -22.69 -8.90
C HIS A 19 16.29 -23.65 -10.01
N GLU A 20 17.18 -24.49 -10.53
CA GLU A 20 16.86 -25.53 -11.51
C GLU A 20 15.87 -26.56 -10.92
N ALA A 21 16.13 -27.03 -9.69
CA ALA A 21 15.23 -27.94 -9.00
C ALA A 21 13.85 -27.31 -8.73
N TRP A 22 13.80 -26.01 -8.44
CA TRP A 22 12.54 -25.28 -8.28
C TRP A 22 11.75 -25.19 -9.60
N LEU A 23 12.43 -24.90 -10.71
CA LEU A 23 11.82 -24.86 -12.04
C LEU A 23 11.30 -26.24 -12.47
N ASP A 24 12.05 -27.31 -12.22
CA ASP A 24 11.63 -28.68 -12.53
C ASP A 24 10.36 -29.07 -11.74
N MET A 25 10.29 -28.69 -10.46
CA MET A 25 9.08 -28.93 -9.65
C MET A 25 7.87 -28.17 -10.20
N GLN A 26 8.06 -26.93 -10.65
CA GLN A 26 6.99 -26.12 -11.23
C GLN A 26 6.51 -26.67 -12.59
N ILE A 27 7.43 -27.20 -13.40
CA ILE A 27 7.09 -27.86 -14.67
C ILE A 27 6.24 -29.10 -14.41
N GLU A 28 6.59 -29.90 -13.39
CA GLU A 28 5.85 -31.12 -13.07
C GLU A 28 4.45 -30.80 -12.51
N GLU A 29 4.31 -29.76 -11.70
CA GLU A 29 3.01 -29.28 -11.21
C GLU A 29 2.11 -28.80 -12.37
N LEU A 30 2.68 -28.06 -13.33
CA LEU A 30 1.95 -27.63 -14.53
C LEU A 30 1.55 -28.81 -15.43
N ARG A 31 2.40 -29.83 -15.55
CA ARG A 31 2.07 -31.06 -16.28
C ARG A 31 0.93 -31.82 -15.62
N PHE A 32 0.97 -31.94 -14.30
CA PHE A 32 -0.11 -32.56 -13.53
C PHE A 32 -1.44 -31.81 -13.70
N ALA A 33 -1.41 -30.47 -13.64
CA ALA A 33 -2.61 -29.66 -13.88
C ALA A 33 -3.18 -29.86 -15.29
N LEU A 34 -2.30 -29.96 -16.30
CA LEU A 34 -2.71 -30.18 -17.69
C LEU A 34 -3.35 -31.56 -17.90
N ASP A 35 -2.76 -32.62 -17.34
CA ASP A 35 -3.28 -33.98 -17.44
C ASP A 35 -4.60 -34.13 -16.66
N HIS A 36 -4.73 -33.46 -15.52
CA HIS A 36 -5.96 -33.50 -14.73
C HIS A 36 -7.11 -32.77 -15.42
N ASP A 37 -6.87 -31.62 -16.06
CA ASP A 37 -7.88 -30.93 -16.87
C ASP A 37 -8.28 -31.76 -18.10
N LEU A 38 -7.35 -32.51 -18.70
CA LEU A 38 -7.63 -33.40 -19.83
C LEU A 38 -8.52 -34.58 -19.44
N ASP A 39 -8.24 -35.23 -18.30
CA ASP A 39 -9.06 -36.33 -17.78
C ASP A 39 -10.45 -35.85 -17.33
N THR A 40 -10.55 -34.62 -16.82
CA THR A 40 -11.83 -34.02 -16.43
C THR A 40 -12.69 -33.71 -17.68
N ALA A 41 -12.07 -33.23 -18.75
CA ALA A 41 -12.75 -32.99 -20.03
C ALA A 41 -13.22 -34.29 -20.72
N LEU A 42 -12.45 -35.37 -20.61
CA LEU A 42 -12.80 -36.67 -21.19
C LEU A 42 -13.94 -37.38 -20.43
N GLN A 43 -14.12 -37.11 -19.14
CA GLN A 43 -15.22 -37.69 -18.35
C GLN A 43 -16.56 -36.97 -18.55
N GLU A 44 -16.57 -35.71 -18.97
CA GLU A 44 -17.82 -34.99 -19.27
C GLU A 44 -18.46 -35.42 -20.62
N ASP A 45 -17.69 -36.04 -21.52
CA ASP A 45 -18.12 -36.40 -22.88
C ASP A 45 -18.80 -37.78 -23.00
N GLU A 46 -18.72 -38.65 -21.98
CA GLU A 46 -19.33 -39.99 -22.02
C GLU A 46 -20.84 -40.02 -21.68
N SER A 47 -21.45 -38.87 -21.30
CA SER A 47 -22.86 -38.82 -20.85
C SER A 47 -23.87 -38.28 -21.88
N GLY A 48 -23.48 -38.02 -23.13
CA GLY A 48 -24.38 -37.45 -24.13
C GLY A 48 -24.46 -38.31 -25.39
N GLU A 49 -25.66 -38.80 -25.74
CA GLU A 49 -25.94 -39.25 -27.11
C GLU A 49 -25.69 -38.08 -28.09
N GLU A 50 -24.48 -38.00 -28.62
CA GLU A 50 -24.11 -37.01 -29.63
C GLU A 50 -24.75 -37.39 -30.97
N THR A 51 -25.87 -36.76 -31.28
CA THR A 51 -26.48 -36.89 -32.62
C THR A 51 -25.45 -36.55 -33.71
N PRO A 52 -25.43 -37.26 -34.86
CA PRO A 52 -24.41 -37.06 -35.91
C PRO A 52 -24.36 -35.62 -36.46
N GLN A 53 -25.44 -34.85 -36.28
CA GLN A 53 -25.50 -33.43 -36.63
C GLN A 53 -24.71 -32.53 -35.69
N ARG A 54 -24.55 -32.90 -34.41
CA ARG A 54 -23.66 -32.18 -33.46
C ARG A 54 -22.20 -32.46 -33.79
N LEU A 55 -21.83 -33.73 -34.01
CA LEU A 55 -20.48 -34.08 -34.47
C LEU A 55 -20.11 -33.33 -35.75
N GLN A 56 -21.03 -33.23 -36.70
CA GLN A 56 -20.76 -32.54 -37.96
C GLN A 56 -20.58 -31.03 -37.78
N ARG A 57 -21.32 -30.39 -36.86
CA ARG A 57 -21.09 -28.98 -36.50
C ARG A 57 -19.76 -28.78 -35.80
N ASN A 58 -19.42 -29.64 -34.83
CA ASN A 58 -18.15 -29.56 -34.12
C ASN A 58 -16.97 -29.77 -35.09
N VAL A 59 -17.10 -30.68 -36.05
CA VAL A 59 -16.09 -30.90 -37.11
C VAL A 59 -15.96 -29.68 -38.02
N ASP A 60 -17.05 -29.01 -38.36
CA ASP A 60 -17.01 -27.81 -39.19
C ASP A 60 -16.46 -26.60 -38.42
N GLU A 61 -16.74 -26.49 -37.12
CA GLU A 61 -16.15 -25.51 -36.21
C GLU A 61 -14.64 -25.73 -36.06
N LEU A 62 -14.21 -26.97 -35.78
CA LEU A 62 -12.80 -27.35 -35.70
C LEU A 62 -12.04 -27.10 -37.01
N LYS A 63 -12.67 -27.32 -38.17
CA LYS A 63 -12.06 -26.98 -39.48
C LYS A 63 -11.91 -25.48 -39.65
N GLN A 64 -12.90 -24.70 -39.22
CA GLN A 64 -12.84 -23.25 -39.28
C GLN A 64 -11.74 -22.73 -38.35
N GLU A 65 -11.64 -23.25 -37.12
CA GLU A 65 -10.56 -22.94 -36.18
C GLU A 65 -9.19 -23.28 -36.77
N LEU A 66 -9.02 -24.48 -37.33
CA LEU A 66 -7.77 -24.88 -37.98
C LEU A 66 -7.42 -23.95 -39.15
N ALA A 67 -8.39 -23.56 -39.98
CA ALA A 67 -8.17 -22.61 -41.06
C ALA A 67 -7.74 -21.23 -40.54
N THR A 68 -8.33 -20.76 -39.45
CA THR A 68 -7.92 -19.48 -38.81
C THR A 68 -6.52 -19.58 -38.21
N LEU A 69 -6.18 -20.67 -37.53
CA LEU A 69 -4.87 -20.90 -36.95
C LEU A 69 -3.78 -21.01 -38.03
N ALA A 70 -4.04 -21.73 -39.13
CA ALA A 70 -3.13 -21.82 -40.27
C ALA A 70 -2.89 -20.44 -40.93
N SER A 71 -3.94 -19.61 -41.01
CA SER A 71 -3.80 -18.24 -41.52
C SER A 71 -2.96 -17.36 -40.59
N MET A 72 -3.15 -17.49 -39.27
CA MET A 72 -2.41 -16.77 -38.25
C MET A 72 -0.93 -17.18 -38.25
N GLU A 73 -0.65 -18.47 -38.40
CA GLU A 73 0.71 -18.98 -38.51
C GLU A 73 1.41 -18.48 -39.78
N SER A 74 0.71 -18.43 -40.92
CA SER A 74 1.23 -17.84 -42.15
C SER A 74 1.59 -16.37 -41.99
N VAL A 75 0.74 -15.59 -41.31
CA VAL A 75 1.02 -14.18 -41.01
C VAL A 75 2.22 -14.06 -40.07
N LYS A 76 2.27 -14.86 -39.00
CA LYS A 76 3.40 -14.90 -38.06
C LYS A 76 4.72 -15.21 -38.76
N ALA A 77 4.75 -16.21 -39.63
CA ALA A 77 5.93 -16.56 -40.41
C ALA A 77 6.39 -15.42 -41.33
N LYS A 78 5.46 -14.71 -41.97
CA LYS A 78 5.78 -13.53 -42.79
C LYS A 78 6.32 -12.36 -41.96
N VAL A 79 5.74 -12.11 -40.79
CA VAL A 79 6.22 -11.07 -39.87
C VAL A 79 7.62 -11.40 -39.36
N LEU A 80 7.88 -12.65 -38.98
CA LEU A 80 9.21 -13.10 -38.55
C LEU A 80 10.23 -12.96 -39.68
N ASN A 81 9.90 -13.43 -40.88
CA ASN A 81 10.78 -13.28 -42.05
C ASN A 81 11.06 -11.80 -42.36
N HIS A 82 10.07 -10.94 -42.20
CA HIS A 82 10.25 -9.50 -42.38
C HIS A 82 11.13 -8.89 -41.28
N ALA A 83 10.95 -9.30 -40.02
CA ALA A 83 11.77 -8.86 -38.91
C ALA A 83 13.24 -9.28 -39.08
N TYR A 84 13.50 -10.50 -39.54
CA TYR A 84 14.85 -10.96 -39.87
C TYR A 84 15.47 -10.17 -41.02
N ALA A 85 14.73 -9.91 -42.10
CA ALA A 85 15.19 -9.08 -43.20
C ALA A 85 15.50 -7.64 -42.74
N TYR A 86 14.64 -7.08 -41.88
CA TYR A 86 14.82 -5.74 -41.32
C TYR A 86 16.03 -5.67 -40.39
N GLN A 87 16.26 -6.70 -39.58
CA GLN A 87 17.43 -6.80 -38.71
C GLN A 87 18.74 -6.86 -39.51
N VAL A 88 18.77 -7.59 -40.63
CA VAL A 88 19.94 -7.64 -41.53
C VAL A 88 20.19 -6.28 -42.18
N VAL A 89 19.14 -5.62 -42.68
CA VAL A 89 19.24 -4.28 -43.28
C VAL A 89 19.69 -3.24 -42.26
N LEU A 90 19.14 -3.28 -41.04
CA LEU A 90 19.60 -2.43 -39.94
C LEU A 90 21.05 -2.73 -39.57
N LYS A 91 21.45 -4.00 -39.51
CA LYS A 91 22.83 -4.39 -39.21
C LYS A 91 23.80 -3.98 -40.32
N GLU A 92 23.40 -3.92 -41.58
CA GLU A 92 24.26 -3.39 -42.64
C GLU A 92 24.30 -1.85 -42.66
N LEU A 93 23.17 -1.17 -42.39
CA LEU A 93 23.10 0.29 -42.33
C LEU A 93 23.78 0.88 -41.09
N TYR A 94 23.81 0.13 -39.98
CA TYR A 94 24.32 0.61 -38.69
C TYR A 94 25.49 -0.23 -38.12
N GLY A 95 25.84 -1.38 -38.68
CA GLY A 95 26.88 -2.28 -38.15
C GLY A 95 28.32 -1.81 -38.30
N ALA A 96 28.56 -0.60 -38.81
CA ALA A 96 29.85 0.08 -38.74
C ALA A 96 30.00 0.98 -37.49
N LYS A 97 29.01 0.99 -36.57
CA LYS A 97 28.92 1.89 -35.41
C LYS A 97 29.15 1.23 -34.05
N ASP A 98 29.97 0.18 -33.95
CA ASP A 98 30.28 -0.45 -32.66
C ASP A 98 30.72 0.57 -31.58
N GLN A 99 31.38 1.67 -31.96
CA GLN A 99 31.78 2.73 -31.02
C GLN A 99 30.64 3.68 -30.57
N ILE A 100 29.61 3.90 -31.40
CA ILE A 100 28.48 4.78 -31.04
C ILE A 100 27.45 3.98 -30.23
N GLN A 101 27.26 2.69 -30.57
CA GLN A 101 26.37 1.80 -29.83
C GLN A 101 26.90 1.52 -28.42
N ASP A 102 28.22 1.32 -28.26
CA ASP A 102 28.87 1.25 -26.94
C ASP A 102 28.69 2.54 -26.12
N GLN A 103 28.64 3.71 -26.77
CA GLN A 103 28.46 4.99 -26.08
C GLN A 103 27.01 5.21 -25.65
N ASP A 104 26.05 4.89 -26.52
CA ASP A 104 24.62 4.96 -26.23
C ASP A 104 24.22 3.95 -25.15
N ASP A 105 24.75 2.73 -25.17
CA ASP A 105 24.52 1.70 -24.15
C ASP A 105 25.10 2.11 -22.79
N ARG A 106 26.27 2.78 -22.77
CA ARG A 106 26.84 3.35 -21.54
C ARG A 106 26.01 4.50 -20.99
N LEU A 107 25.50 5.39 -21.85
CA LEU A 107 24.62 6.49 -21.44
C LEU A 107 23.29 5.96 -20.90
N LEU A 108 22.73 4.94 -21.55
CA LEU A 108 21.51 4.26 -21.12
C LEU A 108 21.73 3.57 -19.77
N SER A 109 22.81 2.83 -19.61
CA SER A 109 23.18 2.18 -18.33
C SER A 109 23.35 3.21 -17.22
N ALA A 110 24.04 4.33 -17.47
CA ALA A 110 24.18 5.42 -16.51
C ALA A 110 22.83 6.06 -16.13
N ALA A 111 21.92 6.23 -17.10
CA ALA A 111 20.58 6.75 -16.85
C ALA A 111 19.73 5.77 -16.03
N ILE A 112 19.81 4.47 -16.30
CA ILE A 112 19.16 3.42 -15.52
C ILE A 112 19.69 3.43 -14.09
N HIS A 113 21.02 3.48 -13.92
CA HIS A 113 21.62 3.48 -12.59
C HIS A 113 21.20 4.72 -11.78
N LYS A 114 21.19 5.90 -12.42
CA LYS A 114 20.71 7.14 -11.79
C LYS A 114 19.25 7.05 -11.38
N ARG A 115 18.39 6.48 -12.23
CA ARG A 115 16.98 6.23 -11.90
C ARG A 115 16.87 5.30 -10.70
N ASP A 116 17.63 4.21 -10.69
CA ASP A 116 17.55 3.20 -9.64
C ASP A 116 18.04 3.78 -8.30
N THR A 117 19.11 4.58 -8.29
CA THR A 117 19.54 5.33 -7.10
C THR A 117 18.43 6.24 -6.58
N ALA A 118 17.80 7.04 -7.47
CA ALA A 118 16.71 7.92 -7.08
C ALA A 118 15.48 7.14 -6.54
N VAL A 119 15.19 5.97 -7.09
CA VAL A 119 14.12 5.09 -6.58
C VAL A 119 14.47 4.54 -5.20
N THR A 120 15.73 4.14 -4.97
CA THR A 120 16.16 3.68 -3.64
C THR A 120 16.08 4.79 -2.58
N GLU A 121 16.48 6.01 -2.93
CA GLU A 121 16.36 7.17 -2.05
C GLU A 121 14.89 7.50 -1.76
N TYR A 122 14.03 7.46 -2.78
CA TYR A 122 12.59 7.66 -2.62
C TYR A 122 11.97 6.60 -1.69
N LEU A 123 12.30 5.33 -1.87
CA LEU A 123 11.80 4.24 -1.03
C LEU A 123 12.26 4.39 0.42
N HIS A 124 13.51 4.82 0.65
CA HIS A 124 14.01 5.11 1.99
C HIS A 124 13.22 6.24 2.65
N LEU A 125 13.06 7.38 1.96
CA LEU A 125 12.27 8.51 2.46
C LEU A 125 10.81 8.13 2.71
N TYR A 126 10.23 7.30 1.85
CA TYR A 126 8.87 6.81 2.01
C TYR A 126 8.72 5.94 3.27
N GLN A 127 9.68 5.04 3.54
CA GLN A 127 9.70 4.23 4.76
C GLN A 127 9.84 5.10 6.02
N GLU A 128 10.72 6.10 6.00
CA GLU A 128 10.87 7.05 7.11
C GLU A 128 9.57 7.84 7.35
N LEU A 129 8.93 8.32 6.29
CA LEU A 129 7.65 9.02 6.38
C LEU A 129 6.55 8.12 6.95
N GLN A 130 6.51 6.85 6.53
CA GLN A 130 5.55 5.89 7.06
C GLN A 130 5.76 5.63 8.55
N LYS A 131 7.03 5.51 8.99
CA LYS A 131 7.37 5.39 10.42
C LYS A 131 6.94 6.62 11.21
N GLN A 132 7.24 7.83 10.71
CA GLN A 132 6.83 9.07 11.36
C GLN A 132 5.31 9.22 11.43
N ARG A 133 4.57 8.83 10.39
CA ARG A 133 3.10 8.80 10.41
C ARG A 133 2.55 7.87 11.49
N LEU A 134 3.16 6.70 11.66
CA LEU A 134 2.76 5.76 12.69
C LEU A 134 3.05 6.30 14.09
N GLU A 135 4.22 6.91 14.32
CA GLU A 135 4.55 7.60 15.57
C GLU A 135 3.58 8.76 15.86
N LEU A 136 3.23 9.54 14.85
CA LEU A 136 2.24 10.63 14.96
C LEU A 136 0.85 10.09 15.32
N SER A 137 0.39 9.03 14.68
CA SER A 137 -0.88 8.39 15.03
C SER A 137 -0.89 7.86 16.48
N MET A 138 0.20 7.21 16.91
CA MET A 138 0.33 6.72 18.29
C MET A 138 0.33 7.87 19.31
N THR A 139 1.02 8.97 19.01
CA THR A 139 1.04 10.14 19.89
C THR A 139 -0.31 10.84 19.95
N GLN A 140 -1.01 10.98 18.82
CA GLN A 140 -2.40 11.49 18.79
C GLN A 140 -3.34 10.63 19.65
N MET A 141 -3.24 9.31 19.55
CA MET A 141 -4.06 8.41 20.37
C MET A 141 -3.75 8.55 21.86
N LYS A 142 -2.47 8.70 22.23
CA LYS A 142 -2.07 8.98 23.63
C LYS A 142 -2.64 10.31 24.12
N VAL A 143 -2.62 11.36 23.30
CA VAL A 143 -3.18 12.67 23.66
C VAL A 143 -4.68 12.58 23.88
N LEU A 144 -5.42 11.86 23.03
CA LEU A 144 -6.86 11.64 23.20
C LEU A 144 -7.15 10.90 24.52
N ASN A 145 -6.41 9.82 24.81
CA ASN A 145 -6.58 9.10 26.07
C ASN A 145 -6.30 10.01 27.28
N CYS A 146 -5.24 10.81 27.25
CA CYS A 146 -4.96 11.79 28.30
C CYS A 146 -6.06 12.86 28.42
N GLN A 147 -6.69 13.27 27.32
CA GLN A 147 -7.82 14.21 27.35
C GLN A 147 -9.05 13.58 27.98
N ASP A 148 -9.35 12.32 27.66
CA ASP A 148 -10.46 11.58 28.26
C ASP A 148 -10.25 11.35 29.76
N GLU A 149 -9.02 10.99 30.17
CA GLU A 149 -8.63 10.89 31.58
C GLU A 149 -8.78 12.25 32.32
N ASN A 150 -8.28 13.33 31.71
CA ASN A 150 -8.43 14.67 32.28
C ASN A 150 -9.89 15.09 32.40
N ARG A 151 -10.74 14.72 31.42
CA ARG A 151 -12.18 14.99 31.47
C ARG A 151 -12.85 14.22 32.60
N ALA A 152 -12.51 12.94 32.78
CA ALA A 152 -13.01 12.13 33.87
C ALA A 152 -12.61 12.73 35.24
N LEU A 153 -11.34 13.14 35.38
CA LEU A 153 -10.85 13.81 36.59
C LEU A 153 -11.56 15.15 36.86
N LEU A 154 -11.84 15.95 35.81
CA LEU A 154 -12.60 17.19 35.97
C LEU A 154 -14.05 16.94 36.39
N GLN A 155 -14.67 15.86 35.89
CA GLN A 155 -16.00 15.45 36.33
C GLN A 155 -16.00 15.00 37.79
N THR A 156 -15.03 14.19 38.23
CA THR A 156 -14.95 13.80 39.64
C THR A 156 -14.74 15.03 40.53
N LEU A 157 -13.84 15.94 40.14
CA LEU A 157 -13.56 17.16 40.90
C LEU A 157 -14.79 18.08 40.98
N SER A 158 -15.57 18.20 39.91
CA SER A 158 -16.81 18.99 39.93
C SER A 158 -17.88 18.39 40.84
N THR A 159 -18.02 17.06 40.86
CA THR A 159 -18.95 16.37 41.78
C THR A 159 -18.53 16.50 43.25
N GLU A 160 -17.24 16.33 43.56
CA GLU A 160 -16.70 16.54 44.90
C GLU A 160 -16.86 18.00 45.35
N MET A 161 -16.68 18.95 44.44
CA MET A 161 -16.84 20.37 44.75
C MET A 161 -18.30 20.76 44.95
N ALA A 162 -19.24 20.15 44.23
CA ALA A 162 -20.67 20.29 44.48
C ALA A 162 -21.03 19.78 45.88
N ALA A 163 -20.51 18.60 46.26
CA ALA A 163 -20.68 18.04 47.60
C ALA A 163 -20.05 18.93 48.69
N LEU A 164 -18.88 19.52 48.42
CA LEU A 164 -18.23 20.50 49.32
C LEU A 164 -19.02 21.81 49.45
N LYS A 165 -19.59 22.33 48.35
CA LYS A 165 -20.47 23.51 48.39
C LYS A 165 -21.73 23.24 49.21
N GLU A 166 -22.32 22.06 49.08
CA GLU A 166 -23.47 21.64 49.87
C GLU A 166 -23.10 21.49 51.36
N ALA A 167 -21.98 20.82 51.67
CA ALA A 167 -21.48 20.68 53.03
C ALA A 167 -21.08 22.02 53.69
N THR A 168 -20.52 22.97 52.93
CA THR A 168 -20.15 24.30 53.43
C THR A 168 -21.33 25.25 53.55
N ALA A 169 -22.41 25.08 52.78
CA ALA A 169 -23.68 25.77 53.02
C ALA A 169 -24.30 25.39 54.37
N SER A 170 -24.00 24.19 54.88
CA SER A 170 -24.40 23.72 56.22
C SER A 170 -23.39 24.01 57.35
N GLN A 171 -22.20 24.57 57.06
CA GLN A 171 -21.19 24.91 58.08
C GLN A 171 -20.61 26.31 57.88
N ASP A 172 -21.10 27.26 58.70
CA ASP A 172 -20.63 28.64 58.85
C ASP A 172 -19.21 28.73 59.44
N SER A 173 -18.18 28.32 58.68
CA SER A 173 -16.78 28.62 59.01
C SER A 173 -16.12 29.48 57.94
N THR A 174 -15.61 30.64 58.36
CA THR A 174 -15.00 31.68 57.51
C THR A 174 -13.76 31.23 56.75
N SER A 175 -13.13 30.12 57.15
CA SER A 175 -11.98 29.50 56.50
C SER A 175 -12.35 28.82 55.17
N ASN A 176 -13.44 28.04 55.15
CA ASN A 176 -13.88 27.28 53.96
C ASN A 176 -14.33 28.20 52.82
N ARG A 177 -14.87 29.38 53.15
CA ARG A 177 -15.34 30.36 52.15
C ARG A 177 -14.19 31.00 51.36
N ARG A 178 -12.98 31.12 51.94
CA ARG A 178 -11.78 31.60 51.23
C ARG A 178 -11.20 30.54 50.31
N MET A 179 -11.23 29.27 50.73
CA MET A 179 -10.77 28.15 49.91
C MET A 179 -11.67 27.94 48.69
N ALA A 180 -13.00 27.98 48.88
CA ALA A 180 -13.97 27.88 47.78
C ALA A 180 -13.80 28.99 46.72
N ARG A 181 -13.50 30.23 47.15
CA ARG A 181 -13.22 31.34 46.22
C ARG A 181 -11.97 31.14 45.38
N ARG A 182 -10.87 30.62 45.97
CA ARG A 182 -9.64 30.35 45.21
C ARG A 182 -9.86 29.28 44.15
N ILE A 183 -10.59 28.22 44.50
CA ILE A 183 -10.91 27.14 43.55
C ILE A 183 -11.80 27.67 42.42
N GLU A 184 -12.73 28.59 42.71
CA GLU A 184 -13.59 29.24 41.70
C GLU A 184 -12.79 30.15 40.74
N GLU A 185 -11.76 30.82 41.24
CA GLU A 185 -10.81 31.61 40.44
C GLU A 185 -9.93 30.72 39.54
N ASP A 186 -9.42 29.61 40.10
CA ASP A 186 -8.63 28.64 39.34
C ASP A 186 -9.46 27.96 38.25
N LEU A 187 -10.72 27.65 38.54
CA LEU A 187 -11.67 27.12 37.55
C LEU A 187 -11.86 28.10 36.40
N LYS A 188 -12.14 29.38 36.68
CA LYS A 188 -12.25 30.41 35.63
C LYS A 188 -10.99 30.49 34.78
N ASN A 189 -9.81 30.42 35.39
CA ASN A 189 -8.55 30.43 34.66
C ASN A 189 -8.39 29.21 33.75
N VAL A 190 -8.84 28.03 34.18
CA VAL A 190 -8.85 26.81 33.36
C VAL A 190 -9.86 26.92 32.22
N THR A 191 -11.07 27.43 32.46
CA THR A 191 -12.09 27.62 31.41
C THR A 191 -11.63 28.59 30.33
N ILE A 192 -10.97 29.69 30.72
CA ILE A 192 -10.39 30.66 29.78
C ILE A 192 -9.30 29.99 28.94
N LYS A 193 -8.39 29.24 29.56
CA LYS A 193 -7.34 28.50 28.84
C LYS A 193 -7.93 27.46 27.88
N HIS A 194 -8.98 26.75 28.29
CA HIS A 194 -9.67 25.80 27.44
C HIS A 194 -10.31 26.46 26.20
N SER A 195 -10.96 27.62 26.39
CA SER A 195 -11.52 28.41 25.29
C SER A 195 -10.45 28.90 24.31
N VAL A 196 -9.30 29.37 24.81
CA VAL A 196 -8.17 29.78 23.98
C VAL A 196 -7.63 28.60 23.16
N VAL A 197 -7.39 27.45 23.78
CA VAL A 197 -6.89 26.25 23.08
C VAL A 197 -7.89 25.75 22.05
N SER A 198 -9.20 25.76 22.37
CA SER A 198 -10.25 25.35 21.44
C SER A 198 -10.30 26.26 20.21
N ASN A 199 -10.21 27.59 20.41
CA ASN A 199 -10.19 28.55 19.32
C ASN A 199 -8.92 28.45 18.45
N VAL A 200 -7.76 28.17 19.05
CA VAL A 200 -6.51 27.95 18.31
C VAL A 200 -6.59 26.68 17.48
N LEU A 201 -7.12 25.58 18.01
CA LEU A 201 -7.32 24.33 17.27
C LEU A 201 -8.34 24.50 16.14
N LEU A 202 -9.42 25.25 16.37
CA LEU A 202 -10.40 25.59 15.36
C LEU A 202 -9.76 26.41 14.22
N GLY A 203 -8.93 27.40 14.57
CA GLY A 203 -8.16 28.20 13.61
C GLY A 203 -7.17 27.37 12.79
N LEU A 204 -6.39 26.50 13.44
CA LEU A 204 -5.46 25.60 12.76
C LEU A 204 -6.16 24.64 11.80
N LEU A 205 -7.35 24.16 12.17
CA LEU A 205 -8.12 23.25 11.32
C LEU A 205 -8.73 23.98 10.11
N LEU A 206 -9.15 25.23 10.29
CA LEU A 206 -9.66 26.10 9.21
C LEU A 206 -8.55 26.61 8.27
N GLU A 207 -7.36 26.91 8.80
CA GLU A 207 -6.20 27.38 8.02
C GLU A 207 -5.39 26.24 7.40
N SER A 208 -5.56 25.00 7.88
CA SER A 208 -5.07 23.85 7.15
C SER A 208 -5.90 23.73 5.86
N ASP A 209 -5.25 23.76 4.70
CA ASP A 209 -5.84 23.55 3.35
C ASP A 209 -6.48 22.13 3.17
N THR A 210 -6.83 21.48 4.28
CA THR A 210 -7.45 20.17 4.37
C THR A 210 -8.97 20.31 4.29
N ASP A 211 -9.60 19.57 3.39
CA ASP A 211 -11.03 19.62 3.11
C ASP A 211 -11.83 18.89 4.21
N TRP A 212 -11.88 19.49 5.41
CA TRP A 212 -12.45 18.94 6.65
C TRP A 212 -13.95 18.61 6.55
N SER A 213 -14.65 19.16 5.55
CA SER A 213 -16.07 18.91 5.30
C SER A 213 -16.38 17.49 4.82
N LYS A 214 -15.38 16.81 4.23
CA LYS A 214 -15.53 15.46 3.66
C LYS A 214 -15.16 14.33 4.62
N ASP A 215 -14.46 14.65 5.70
CA ASP A 215 -14.03 13.67 6.69
C ASP A 215 -14.94 13.72 7.93
N PRO A 216 -15.71 12.65 8.22
CA PRO A 216 -16.57 12.60 9.40
C PRO A 216 -15.80 12.74 10.71
N HIS A 217 -14.50 12.42 10.73
CA HIS A 217 -13.65 12.59 11.91
C HIS A 217 -13.41 14.08 12.23
N TYR A 218 -13.03 14.88 11.23
CA TYR A 218 -12.79 16.32 11.41
C TYR A 218 -14.08 17.09 11.70
N VAL A 219 -15.20 16.70 11.10
CA VAL A 219 -16.53 17.26 11.42
C VAL A 219 -16.90 17.00 12.88
N SER A 220 -16.67 15.79 13.40
CA SER A 220 -16.91 15.50 14.81
C SER A 220 -16.01 16.33 15.72
N LEU A 221 -14.77 16.60 15.33
CA LEU A 221 -13.80 17.37 16.10
C LEU A 221 -14.19 18.85 16.14
N MET A 222 -14.60 19.41 15.01
CA MET A 222 -15.19 20.74 14.87
C MET A 222 -16.44 20.92 15.74
N LEU A 223 -17.36 19.96 15.72
CA LEU A 223 -18.59 20.03 16.53
C LEU A 223 -18.31 19.94 18.04
N LYS A 224 -17.27 19.20 18.43
CA LYS A 224 -16.82 19.13 19.83
C LYS A 224 -16.09 20.40 20.28
N LEU A 225 -15.40 21.08 19.36
CA LEU A 225 -14.66 22.33 19.62
C LEU A 225 -15.56 23.58 19.61
N GLY A 226 -16.56 23.61 18.73
CA GLY A 226 -17.49 24.73 18.56
C GLY A 226 -18.82 24.57 19.32
N GLY A 227 -19.04 23.42 19.96
CA GLY A 227 -20.23 23.17 20.76
C GLY A 227 -20.25 24.05 22.01
N PRO A 228 -21.34 24.82 22.25
CA PRO A 228 -21.53 25.45 23.54
C PRO A 228 -21.78 24.35 24.59
N GLU A 229 -21.03 24.39 25.70
CA GLU A 229 -21.61 23.96 26.98
C GLU A 229 -22.75 24.91 27.38
#